data_AF-A0A7J4Q3Y1-F1
#
_entry.id   AF-A0A7J4Q3Y1-F1
#
_cell.length_a   1.000
_cell.length_b   1.000
_cell.length_c   1.000
_cell.angle_alpha   90.00
_cell.angle_beta   90.00
_cell.angle_gamma   90.00
#
_symmetry.space_group_name_H-M   'P 1'
#
loop_
_entity.id
_entity.type
_entity.pdbx_description
1 polymer ?
#
loop_
_entity_poly.entity_id
_entity_poly.type
_entity_poly.pdbx_seq_one_letter_code
_entity_poly.pdbx_strand_id
1 'polypeptide(L)'
;MTGDEAIGHLRVQEYLDDVSNLNLSISKSQWYNVDVAALLVNCKLISHDIDEATGASLLFLEKSVLLCCPNSGRMHHYPKHLLHCFIDDKRNMPIDIDGVIFKAELFSISPSEEQLCWEEICRSEMEIPEIQNKVSRWLSWLNS
;
A
#
# COMPACT_ATOMS: atom_id res chain seq x y z
N MET A 1 -23.82 -4.10 -16.52
CA MET A 1 -22.44 -3.76 -16.13
C MET A 1 -22.33 -2.26 -16.12
N THR A 2 -22.21 -1.69 -14.93
CA THR A 2 -22.04 -0.24 -14.77
C THR A 2 -20.58 0.12 -15.03
N GLY A 3 -20.29 1.32 -15.55
CA GLY A 3 -18.91 1.71 -15.91
C GLY A 3 -17.92 1.61 -14.73
N ASP A 4 -18.41 1.78 -13.51
CA ASP A 4 -17.64 1.68 -12.28
C ASP A 4 -17.14 0.27 -11.94
N GLU A 5 -17.91 -0.77 -12.27
CA GLU A 5 -17.50 -2.17 -12.08
C GLU A 5 -16.36 -2.52 -13.05
N ALA A 6 -16.44 -2.06 -14.30
CA ALA A 6 -15.40 -2.29 -15.29
C ALA A 6 -14.07 -1.64 -14.90
N ILE A 7 -14.10 -0.42 -14.34
CA ILE A 7 -12.90 0.27 -13.85
C ILE A 7 -12.30 -0.46 -12.64
N GLY A 8 -13.13 -0.95 -11.71
CA GLY A 8 -12.67 -1.73 -10.57
C GLY A 8 -11.95 -3.01 -11.00
N HIS A 9 -12.53 -3.77 -11.95
CA HIS A 9 -11.90 -4.96 -12.49
C HIS A 9 -10.59 -4.68 -13.24
N LEU A 10 -10.52 -3.57 -14.00
CA LEU A 10 -9.29 -3.17 -14.68
C LEU A 10 -8.16 -2.92 -13.68
N ARG A 11 -8.44 -2.22 -12.57
CA ARG A 11 -7.45 -1.95 -11.53
C ARG A 11 -6.95 -3.20 -10.84
N VAL A 12 -7.83 -4.18 -10.60
CA VAL A 12 -7.41 -5.48 -10.06
C VAL A 12 -6.47 -6.19 -11.04
N GLN A 13 -6.73 -6.12 -12.35
CA GLN A 13 -5.84 -6.69 -13.35
C GLN A 13 -4.48 -5.98 -13.39
N GLU A 14 -4.48 -4.63 -13.43
CA GLU A 14 -3.25 -3.82 -13.36
C GLU A 14 -2.40 -4.20 -12.13
N TYR A 15 -3.04 -4.33 -10.97
CA TYR A 15 -2.38 -4.77 -9.75
C TYR A 15 -1.75 -6.18 -9.87
N LEU A 16 -2.49 -7.16 -10.38
CA LEU A 16 -1.98 -8.53 -10.52
C LEU A 16 -0.85 -8.62 -11.55
N ASP A 17 -0.90 -7.79 -12.60
CA ASP A 17 0.17 -7.68 -13.58
C ASP A 17 1.44 -7.10 -12.95
N ASP A 18 1.31 -6.01 -12.18
CA ASP A 18 2.42 -5.38 -11.46
C ASP A 18 3.09 -6.35 -10.49
N VAL A 19 2.31 -7.09 -9.71
CA VAL A 19 2.83 -8.11 -8.79
C VAL A 19 3.47 -9.27 -9.55
N SER A 20 2.94 -9.66 -10.70
CA SER A 20 3.51 -10.74 -11.51
C SER A 20 4.84 -10.36 -12.17
N ASN A 21 5.07 -9.05 -12.38
CA ASN A 21 6.35 -8.52 -12.83
C ASN A 21 7.42 -8.51 -11.73
N LEU A 22 7.04 -8.68 -10.47
CA LEU A 22 8.00 -8.89 -9.39
C LEU A 22 8.63 -10.28 -9.53
N ASN A 23 9.95 -10.37 -9.32
CA ASN A 23 10.70 -11.64 -9.31
C ASN A 23 10.44 -12.45 -8.02
N LEU A 24 9.16 -12.74 -7.72
CA LEU A 24 8.75 -13.50 -6.55
C LEU A 24 8.94 -15.01 -6.77
N SER A 25 9.08 -15.74 -5.67
CA SER A 25 9.05 -17.21 -5.70
C SER A 25 7.69 -17.71 -6.18
N ILE A 26 7.68 -18.85 -6.88
CA ILE A 26 6.46 -19.48 -7.44
C ILE A 26 5.31 -19.55 -6.43
N SER A 27 5.57 -19.93 -5.19
CA SER A 27 4.54 -20.03 -4.14
C SER A 27 3.86 -18.69 -3.83
N LYS A 28 4.63 -17.59 -3.79
CA LYS A 28 4.12 -16.24 -3.55
C LYS A 28 3.35 -15.70 -4.76
N SER A 29 3.85 -15.96 -5.96
CA SER A 29 3.14 -15.62 -7.20
C SER A 29 1.80 -16.36 -7.30
N GLN A 30 1.77 -17.64 -6.94
CA GLN A 30 0.53 -18.42 -6.86
C GLN A 30 -0.43 -17.86 -5.81
N TRP A 31 0.07 -17.52 -4.62
CA TRP A 31 -0.74 -16.92 -3.56
C TRP A 31 -1.44 -15.64 -4.03
N TYR A 32 -0.73 -14.78 -4.77
CA TYR A 32 -1.36 -13.59 -5.35
C TYR A 32 -2.37 -13.90 -6.46
N ASN A 33 -1.98 -14.72 -7.43
CA ASN A 33 -2.79 -14.98 -8.63
C ASN A 33 -3.99 -15.90 -8.37
N VAL A 34 -4.02 -16.62 -7.25
CA VAL A 34 -5.10 -17.53 -6.88
C VAL A 34 -5.85 -17.01 -5.66
N ASP A 35 -5.17 -16.93 -4.51
CA ASP A 35 -5.84 -16.65 -3.23
C ASP A 35 -6.24 -15.18 -3.10
N VAL A 36 -5.31 -14.25 -3.35
CA VAL A 36 -5.60 -12.80 -3.28
C VAL A 36 -6.59 -12.41 -4.39
N ALA A 37 -6.37 -12.88 -5.62
CA ALA A 37 -7.27 -12.62 -6.74
C ALA A 37 -8.72 -13.06 -6.45
N ALA A 38 -8.92 -14.25 -5.85
CA ALA A 38 -10.24 -14.75 -5.50
C ALA A 38 -10.98 -13.85 -4.49
N LEU A 39 -10.25 -13.24 -3.54
CA LEU A 39 -10.84 -12.32 -2.56
C LEU A 39 -11.18 -10.96 -3.16
N LEU A 40 -10.47 -10.54 -4.21
CA LEU A 40 -10.69 -9.25 -4.88
C LEU A 40 -11.83 -9.26 -5.91
N VAL A 41 -12.39 -10.43 -6.25
CA VAL A 41 -13.42 -10.58 -7.30
C VAL A 41 -14.59 -9.61 -7.16
N ASN A 42 -15.01 -9.32 -5.92
CA ASN A 42 -16.13 -8.43 -5.62
C ASN A 42 -15.70 -7.11 -4.96
N CYS A 43 -14.39 -6.80 -5.00
CA CYS A 43 -13.85 -5.58 -4.43
C CYS A 43 -13.66 -4.52 -5.50
N LYS A 44 -14.09 -3.29 -5.20
CA LYS A 44 -13.78 -2.12 -6.04
C LYS A 44 -12.42 -1.56 -5.63
N LEU A 45 -11.36 -2.01 -6.30
CA LEU A 45 -10.02 -1.49 -6.06
C LEU A 45 -9.91 -0.05 -6.57
N ILE A 46 -9.44 0.86 -5.72
CA ILE A 46 -9.21 2.27 -6.05
C ILE A 46 -7.77 2.47 -6.54
N SER A 47 -6.82 1.91 -5.83
CA SER A 47 -5.40 1.94 -6.20
C SER A 47 -4.66 0.89 -5.39
N HIS A 48 -3.40 0.67 -5.73
CA HIS A 48 -2.50 -0.20 -4.98
C HIS A 48 -1.14 0.47 -4.86
N ASP A 49 -0.42 0.09 -3.80
CA ASP A 49 1.01 0.29 -3.65
C ASP A 49 1.67 -1.06 -3.42
N ILE A 50 2.89 -1.22 -3.91
CA ILE A 50 3.69 -2.44 -3.78
C ILE A 50 5.04 -2.06 -3.21
N ASP A 51 5.50 -2.82 -2.23
CA ASP A 51 6.88 -2.83 -1.78
C ASP A 51 7.62 -3.87 -2.63
N GLU A 52 8.41 -3.40 -3.59
CA GLU A 52 9.14 -4.26 -4.52
C GLU A 52 10.17 -5.17 -3.82
N ALA A 53 10.69 -4.76 -2.66
CA ALA A 53 11.71 -5.51 -1.95
C ALA A 53 11.12 -6.74 -1.25
N THR A 54 9.93 -6.61 -0.66
CA THR A 54 9.28 -7.71 0.08
C THR A 54 8.20 -8.41 -0.74
N GLY A 55 7.69 -7.75 -1.78
CA GLY A 55 6.49 -8.12 -2.51
C GLY A 55 5.20 -7.83 -1.76
N ALA A 56 5.24 -7.18 -0.58
CA ALA A 56 4.04 -6.79 0.14
C ALA A 56 3.25 -5.75 -0.67
N SER A 57 1.93 -5.74 -0.53
CA SER A 57 1.09 -4.77 -1.22
C SER A 57 0.02 -4.20 -0.32
N LEU A 58 -0.29 -2.93 -0.54
CA LEU A 58 -1.36 -2.21 0.14
C LEU A 58 -2.43 -1.82 -0.88
N LEU A 59 -3.60 -2.41 -0.75
CA LEU A 59 -4.72 -2.25 -1.68
C LEU A 59 -5.74 -1.28 -1.09
N PHE A 60 -6.00 -0.19 -1.79
CA PHE A 60 -6.94 0.85 -1.36
C PHE A 60 -8.33 0.54 -1.90
N LEU A 61 -9.28 0.28 -1.00
CA LEU A 61 -10.69 0.08 -1.30
C LEU A 61 -11.47 1.35 -0.92
N GLU A 62 -12.77 1.41 -1.21
CA GLU A 62 -13.58 2.61 -0.92
C GLU A 62 -13.58 3.02 0.56
N LYS A 63 -13.59 2.04 1.48
CA LYS A 63 -13.76 2.28 2.92
C LYS A 63 -12.69 1.64 3.78
N SER A 64 -11.64 1.11 3.18
CA SER A 64 -10.59 0.35 3.89
C SER A 64 -9.36 0.16 3.03
N VAL A 65 -8.28 -0.30 3.65
CA VAL A 65 -7.14 -0.88 2.96
C VAL A 65 -7.04 -2.39 3.27
N LEU A 66 -6.54 -3.15 2.31
CA LEU A 66 -6.12 -4.54 2.50
C LEU A 66 -4.60 -4.62 2.33
N LEU A 67 -3.90 -4.98 3.40
CA LEU A 67 -2.47 -5.26 3.39
C LEU A 67 -2.26 -6.75 3.10
N CYS A 68 -1.53 -7.06 2.03
CA CYS A 68 -1.15 -8.41 1.65
C CYS A 68 0.33 -8.63 1.98
N CYS A 69 0.61 -9.62 2.84
CA CYS A 69 1.96 -9.94 3.30
C CYS A 69 2.41 -11.33 2.80
N PRO A 70 3.00 -11.44 1.59
CA PRO A 70 3.26 -12.73 0.94
C PRO A 70 4.28 -13.58 1.67
N ASN A 71 5.19 -12.97 2.45
CA ASN A 71 6.14 -13.69 3.29
C ASN A 71 5.46 -14.49 4.41
N SER A 72 4.33 -14.00 4.91
CA SER A 72 3.56 -14.66 5.98
C SER A 72 2.29 -15.33 5.48
N GLY A 73 1.90 -15.11 4.21
CA GLY A 73 0.64 -15.57 3.65
C GLY A 73 -0.59 -14.91 4.28
N ARG A 74 -0.43 -13.76 4.94
CA ARG A 74 -1.50 -13.07 5.66
C ARG A 74 -2.06 -11.90 4.87
N MET A 75 -3.35 -11.65 5.08
CA MET A 75 -4.06 -10.48 4.58
C MET A 75 -4.75 -9.78 5.74
N HIS A 76 -4.47 -8.49 5.91
CA HIS A 76 -4.99 -7.68 7.01
C HIS A 76 -5.85 -6.56 6.46
N HIS A 77 -7.10 -6.48 6.92
CA HIS A 77 -8.05 -5.46 6.49
C HIS A 77 -8.17 -4.37 7.54
N TYR A 78 -7.92 -3.11 7.15
CA TYR A 78 -7.98 -1.96 8.05
C TYR A 78 -9.05 -0.96 7.59
N PRO A 79 -10.09 -0.68 8.40
CA PRO A 79 -11.09 0.33 8.08
C PRO A 79 -10.48 1.74 7.94
N LYS A 80 -10.92 2.49 6.92
CA LYS A 80 -10.40 3.82 6.59
C LYS A 80 -10.44 4.80 7.75
N HIS A 81 -11.50 4.76 8.56
CA HIS A 81 -11.68 5.67 9.71
C HIS A 81 -10.75 5.38 10.90
N LEU A 82 -9.98 4.29 10.85
CA LEU A 82 -8.96 3.92 11.85
C LEU A 82 -7.54 4.11 11.32
N LEU A 83 -7.39 4.62 10.10
CA LEU A 83 -6.10 4.88 9.51
C LEU A 83 -5.63 6.29 9.88
N HIS A 84 -4.36 6.38 10.22
CA HIS A 84 -3.64 7.61 10.46
C HIS A 84 -2.60 7.79 9.36
N CYS A 85 -2.35 9.04 8.95
CA CYS A 85 -1.29 9.38 8.03
C CYS A 85 -0.35 10.37 8.72
N PHE A 86 0.91 10.00 8.87
CA PHE A 86 1.95 10.83 9.47
C PHE A 86 2.94 11.26 8.40
N ILE A 87 3.40 12.51 8.47
CA ILE A 87 4.37 13.09 7.53
C ILE A 87 5.39 13.87 8.36
N ASP A 88 6.64 13.42 8.32
CA ASP A 88 7.76 14.03 9.01
C ASP A 88 8.76 14.58 8.00
N ASP A 89 8.90 15.91 7.96
CA ASP A 89 9.93 16.60 7.18
C ASP A 89 11.09 17.00 8.09
N LYS A 90 12.21 16.29 7.95
CA LYS A 90 13.40 16.41 8.79
C LYS A 90 14.53 17.17 8.11
N ARG A 91 14.31 17.81 6.95
CA ARG A 91 15.37 18.54 6.22
C ARG A 91 16.07 19.63 7.03
N ASN A 92 15.34 20.26 7.94
CA ASN A 92 15.87 21.33 8.80
C ASN A 92 16.27 20.85 10.20
N MET A 93 16.22 19.53 10.44
CA MET A 93 16.58 18.92 11.72
C MET A 93 18.01 18.37 11.65
N PRO A 94 18.69 18.18 12.80
CA PRO A 94 19.94 17.44 12.83
C PRO A 94 19.76 16.08 12.17
N ILE A 95 20.67 15.71 11.26
CA ILE A 95 20.63 14.45 10.54
C ILE A 95 20.67 13.30 11.55
N ASP A 96 19.63 12.47 11.54
CA ASP A 96 19.54 11.26 12.36
C ASP A 96 20.57 10.21 11.89
N ILE A 97 20.86 9.21 12.71
CA ILE A 97 21.81 8.12 12.43
C ILE A 97 21.46 7.39 11.12
N ASP A 98 20.17 7.29 10.80
CA ASP A 98 19.67 6.63 9.58
C ASP A 98 19.64 7.56 8.35
N GLY A 99 19.94 8.86 8.51
CA GLY A 99 20.02 9.81 7.39
C GLY A 99 18.68 10.11 6.70
N VAL A 100 17.55 9.69 7.26
CA VAL A 100 16.21 9.93 6.71
C VAL A 100 15.85 11.42 6.85
N ILE A 101 15.56 12.05 5.72
CA ILE A 101 15.25 13.50 5.67
C ILE A 101 13.76 13.77 5.46
N PHE A 102 13.01 12.78 4.97
CA PHE A 102 11.56 12.86 4.80
C PHE A 102 10.98 11.46 5.00
N LYS A 103 9.90 11.38 5.77
CA LYS A 103 9.16 10.14 6.04
C LYS A 103 7.68 10.40 5.93
N ALA A 104 6.96 9.46 5.33
CA ALA A 104 5.52 9.37 5.44
C ALA A 104 5.10 7.96 5.83
N GLU A 105 4.02 7.85 6.60
CA GLU A 105 3.55 6.59 7.15
C GLU A 105 2.03 6.53 7.17
N LEU A 106 1.46 5.43 6.67
CA LEU A 106 0.10 5.01 6.99
C LEU A 106 0.14 4.02 8.15
N PHE A 107 -0.60 4.36 9.20
CA PHE A 107 -0.60 3.62 10.45
C PHE A 107 -2.01 3.22 10.88
N SER A 108 -2.16 2.02 11.42
CA SER A 108 -3.38 1.59 12.11
C SER A 108 -3.08 0.44 13.07
N ILE A 109 -3.89 0.30 14.11
CA ILE A 109 -3.78 -0.79 15.08
C ILE A 109 -5.10 -1.52 15.21
N SER A 110 -5.05 -2.84 15.13
CA SER A 110 -6.20 -3.71 15.36
C SER A 110 -6.26 -4.15 16.84
N PRO A 111 -7.45 -4.55 17.33
CA PRO A 111 -7.60 -5.06 18.70
C PRO A 111 -6.76 -6.29 19.04
N SER A 112 -6.31 -7.05 18.02
CA SER A 112 -5.43 -8.22 18.16
C SER A 112 -3.94 -7.88 18.09
N GLU A 113 -3.57 -6.61 18.30
CA GLU A 113 -2.21 -6.08 18.23
C GLU A 113 -1.55 -6.16 16.83
N GLU A 114 -2.31 -6.51 15.78
CA GLU A 114 -1.81 -6.40 14.41
C GLU A 114 -1.77 -4.93 14.00
N GLN A 115 -0.64 -4.50 13.45
CA GLN A 115 -0.41 -3.11 13.07
C GLN A 115 -0.23 -3.01 11.55
N LEU A 116 -0.87 -1.99 10.97
CA LEU A 116 -0.46 -1.45 9.69
C LEU A 116 0.64 -0.42 9.98
N CYS A 117 1.80 -0.61 9.36
CA CYS A 117 2.91 0.33 9.34
C CYS A 117 3.44 0.31 7.90
N TRP A 118 2.88 1.17 7.06
CA TRP A 118 3.26 1.28 5.64
C TRP A 118 3.98 2.60 5.42
N GLU A 119 5.28 2.53 5.13
CA GLU A 119 6.18 3.67 5.20
C GLU A 119 6.85 3.96 3.86
N GLU A 120 7.04 5.25 3.57
CA GLU A 120 7.87 5.76 2.50
C GLU A 120 8.90 6.69 3.11
N ILE A 121 10.18 6.41 2.89
CA ILE A 121 11.29 7.19 3.42
C ILE A 121 12.23 7.57 2.29
N CYS A 122 12.82 8.76 2.36
CA CYS A 122 13.97 9.09 1.53
C CYS A 122 15.11 9.72 2.31
N ARG A 123 16.30 9.61 1.71
CA ARG A 123 17.57 10.15 2.22
C ARG A 123 18.15 11.21 1.28
N SER A 124 17.56 11.40 0.10
CA SER A 124 17.92 12.45 -0.85
C SER A 124 16.76 13.41 -1.09
N GLU A 125 17.06 14.71 -1.17
CA GLU A 125 16.05 15.73 -1.49
C GLU A 125 15.44 15.53 -2.89
N MET A 126 16.19 14.88 -3.79
CA MET A 126 15.74 14.58 -5.14
C MET A 126 14.56 13.58 -5.17
N GLU A 127 14.43 12.74 -4.15
CA GLU A 127 13.37 11.73 -4.02
C GLU A 127 12.08 12.29 -3.38
N ILE A 128 12.18 13.44 -2.70
CA ILE A 128 11.05 14.03 -1.96
C ILE A 128 9.82 14.27 -2.85
N PRO A 129 9.92 14.82 -4.07
CA PRO A 129 8.75 15.04 -4.92
C PRO A 129 8.00 13.75 -5.25
N GLU A 130 8.71 12.63 -5.39
CA GLU A 130 8.11 11.32 -5.67
C GLU A 130 7.29 10.83 -4.47
N ILE A 131 7.89 10.86 -3.27
CA ILE A 131 7.19 10.48 -2.04
C ILE A 131 6.00 11.41 -1.80
N GLN A 132 6.16 12.73 -1.98
CA GLN A 132 5.07 13.69 -1.83
C GLN A 132 3.90 13.39 -2.77
N ASN A 133 4.18 13.01 -4.02
CA ASN A 133 3.15 12.59 -4.95
C ASN A 133 2.41 11.33 -4.45
N LYS A 134 3.13 10.31 -3.99
CA LYS A 134 2.54 9.09 -3.41
C LYS A 134 1.66 9.40 -2.19
N VAL A 135 2.18 10.18 -1.26
CA VAL A 135 1.48 10.60 -0.03
C VAL A 135 0.26 11.47 -0.35
N SER A 136 0.33 12.32 -1.38
CA SER A 136 -0.83 13.11 -1.81
C SER A 136 -1.99 12.23 -2.27
N ARG A 137 -1.72 11.07 -2.89
CA ARG A 137 -2.74 10.08 -3.25
C ARG A 137 -3.35 9.43 -2.02
N TRP A 138 -2.55 9.09 -1.01
CA TRP A 138 -3.05 8.58 0.27
C TRP A 138 -3.96 9.59 0.97
N LEU A 139 -3.54 10.85 1.06
CA LEU A 139 -4.33 11.92 1.67
C LEU A 139 -5.63 12.17 0.90
N SER A 140 -5.56 12.22 -0.43
CA SER A 140 -6.74 12.36 -1.28
C SER A 140 -7.74 11.24 -1.02
N TRP A 141 -7.25 10.00 -0.97
CA TRP A 141 -8.09 8.84 -0.65
C TRP A 141 -8.64 8.91 0.77
N LEU A 142 -7.84 9.24 1.79
CA LEU A 142 -8.30 9.35 3.18
C LEU A 142 -9.41 10.39 3.37
N ASN A 143 -9.41 11.45 2.55
CA ASN A 143 -10.37 12.57 2.64
C ASN A 143 -11.55 12.50 1.66
N SER A 144 -11.64 11.44 0.84
CA SER A 144 -12.76 11.24 -0.10
C SER A 144 -14.03 10.72 0.56
#